data_AF-A0A379ERR9-F1
#
_entry.id   AF-A0A379ERR9-F1
#
_cell.length_a   1.000
_cell.length_b   1.000
_cell.length_c   1.000
_cell.angle_alpha   90.00
_cell.angle_beta   90.00
_cell.angle_gamma   90.00
#
_symmetry.space_group_name_H-M   'P 1'
#
loop_
_entity.id
_entity.type
_entity.pdbx_description
1 polymer ?
#
loop_
_entity_poly.entity_id
_entity_poly.type
_entity_poly.pdbx_seq_one_letter_code
_entity_poly.pdbx_strand_id
1 'polypeptide(L)'
;MENFADKVAIHLNDTHPALAIPELMVILIDEEGFEWKKAWDITRRVFSYTCHTLMSEALETWPVEMMAQILPRHLQMIFEINDYFLEYVRTYVTTDADFIRRVSLIEEGDHRKVRMGWLSVVGSNKVNGVAAIHSDLMVTSTFADFARIYPERFTNVTNVLHLVAGSVLLTQNSQHYLINI
;
A
#
# COMPACT_ATOMS: atom_id res chain seq x y z
N MET A 1 0.06 -14.18 -20.16
CA MET A 1 0.24 -13.42 -18.89
C MET A 1 1.57 -12.66 -18.78
N GLU A 2 2.61 -12.92 -19.58
CA GLU A 2 3.90 -12.19 -19.43
C GLU A 2 3.82 -10.67 -19.65
N ASN A 3 2.89 -10.21 -20.50
CA ASN A 3 2.62 -8.79 -20.73
C ASN A 3 1.51 -8.22 -19.84
N PHE A 4 1.12 -8.92 -18.77
CA PHE A 4 0.02 -8.49 -17.90
C PHE A 4 0.29 -7.12 -17.27
N ALA A 5 1.51 -6.91 -16.78
CA ALA A 5 1.94 -5.63 -16.21
C ALA A 5 1.98 -4.48 -17.23
N ASP A 6 2.03 -4.77 -18.53
CA ASP A 6 2.00 -3.74 -19.58
C ASP A 6 0.57 -3.33 -19.95
N LYS A 7 -0.43 -4.12 -19.52
CA LYS A 7 -1.85 -3.94 -19.87
C LYS A 7 -2.74 -3.60 -18.69
N VAL A 8 -2.29 -3.89 -17.47
CA VAL A 8 -3.08 -3.75 -16.26
C VAL A 8 -2.33 -2.92 -15.23
N ALA A 9 -3.00 -1.90 -14.70
CA ALA A 9 -2.58 -1.15 -13.55
C ALA A 9 -3.69 -1.21 -12.50
N ILE A 10 -3.35 -1.57 -11.27
CA ILE A 10 -4.28 -1.64 -10.14
C ILE A 10 -3.86 -0.58 -9.12
N HIS A 11 -4.82 0.24 -8.69
CA HIS A 11 -4.59 1.30 -7.73
C HIS A 11 -5.25 0.94 -6.39
N LEU A 12 -4.43 0.88 -5.34
CA LEU A 12 -4.87 0.68 -3.96
C LEU A 12 -5.20 2.05 -3.37
N ASN A 13 -6.49 2.29 -3.13
CA ASN A 13 -6.95 3.49 -2.45
C ASN A 13 -7.05 3.21 -0.95
N ASP A 14 -6.03 3.64 -0.20
CA ASP A 14 -5.82 3.28 1.20
C ASP A 14 -5.52 1.76 1.39
N THR A 15 -5.49 1.29 2.64
CA THR A 15 -5.07 -0.09 2.99
C THR A 15 -6.13 -1.16 2.79
N HIS A 16 -7.42 -0.80 2.71
CA HIS A 16 -8.52 -1.76 2.59
C HIS A 16 -8.35 -2.81 1.46
N PRO A 17 -7.89 -2.45 0.25
CA PRO A 17 -7.65 -3.43 -0.82
C PRO A 17 -6.25 -4.08 -0.79
N ALA A 18 -5.46 -3.93 0.27
CA ALA A 18 -4.07 -4.41 0.30
C ALA A 18 -3.92 -5.93 0.10
N LEU A 19 -4.97 -6.72 0.41
CA LEU A 19 -5.02 -8.15 0.12
C LEU A 19 -5.00 -8.50 -1.38
N ALA A 20 -5.24 -7.54 -2.27
CA ALA A 20 -5.09 -7.75 -3.71
C ALA A 20 -3.65 -8.11 -4.10
N ILE A 21 -2.64 -7.67 -3.33
CA ILE A 21 -1.23 -8.01 -3.56
C ILE A 21 -0.98 -9.52 -3.36
N PRO A 22 -1.23 -10.10 -2.16
CA PRO A 22 -1.07 -11.55 -1.98
C PRO A 22 -2.06 -12.35 -2.82
N GLU A 23 -3.27 -11.86 -3.09
CA GLU A 23 -4.22 -12.53 -3.98
C GLU A 23 -3.67 -12.69 -5.40
N LEU A 24 -3.11 -11.64 -5.99
CA LEU A 24 -2.52 -11.73 -7.33
C LEU A 24 -1.33 -12.71 -7.35
N MET A 25 -0.54 -12.73 -6.29
CA MET A 25 0.55 -13.70 -6.16
C MET A 25 0.04 -15.14 -6.07
N VAL A 26 -1.02 -15.40 -5.29
CA VAL A 26 -1.67 -16.72 -5.20
C VAL A 26 -2.15 -17.16 -6.58
N ILE A 27 -2.87 -16.31 -7.32
CA ILE A 27 -3.34 -16.65 -8.67
C ILE A 27 -2.17 -16.96 -9.60
N LEU A 28 -1.16 -16.09 -9.66
CA LEU A 28 -0.02 -16.27 -10.57
C LEU A 28 0.75 -17.55 -10.28
N ILE A 29 0.92 -17.92 -9.00
CA ILE A 29 1.74 -19.08 -8.62
C ILE A 29 0.92 -20.37 -8.60
N ASP A 30 -0.20 -20.36 -7.87
CA ASP A 30 -0.95 -21.58 -7.57
C ASP A 30 -1.86 -22.01 -8.72
N GLU A 31 -2.45 -21.04 -9.44
CA GLU A 31 -3.36 -21.32 -10.55
C GLU A 31 -2.64 -21.31 -11.90
N GLU A 32 -1.75 -20.34 -12.11
CA GLU A 32 -1.08 -20.10 -13.39
C GLU A 32 0.33 -20.69 -13.47
N GLY A 33 0.87 -21.21 -12.36
CA GLY A 33 2.13 -21.95 -12.32
C GLY A 33 3.39 -21.11 -12.51
N PHE A 34 3.35 -19.81 -12.24
CA PHE A 34 4.51 -18.93 -12.34
C PHE A 34 5.52 -19.20 -11.21
N GLU A 35 6.81 -19.13 -11.53
CA GLU A 35 7.84 -19.06 -10.50
C GLU A 35 7.69 -17.80 -9.65
N TRP A 36 7.96 -17.93 -8.34
CA TRP A 36 7.81 -16.87 -7.35
C TRP A 36 8.39 -15.51 -7.79
N LYS A 37 9.64 -15.50 -8.25
CA LYS A 37 10.34 -14.27 -8.66
C LYS A 37 9.65 -13.58 -9.83
N LYS A 38 9.12 -14.37 -10.78
CA LYS A 38 8.40 -13.86 -11.95
C LYS A 38 7.04 -13.32 -11.56
N ALA A 39 6.30 -14.03 -10.71
CA ALA A 39 5.03 -13.57 -10.16
C ALA A 39 5.21 -12.26 -9.38
N TRP A 40 6.26 -12.18 -8.54
CA TRP A 40 6.54 -10.98 -7.76
C TRP A 40 6.90 -9.77 -8.61
N ASP A 41 7.72 -9.94 -9.67
CA ASP A 41 8.02 -8.85 -10.61
C ASP A 41 6.75 -8.30 -11.27
N ILE A 42 5.86 -9.19 -11.74
CA ILE A 42 4.58 -8.81 -12.34
C ILE A 42 3.73 -8.04 -11.31
N THR A 43 3.50 -8.63 -10.13
CA THR A 43 2.69 -8.03 -9.07
C THR A 43 3.19 -6.64 -8.71
N ARG A 44 4.50 -6.50 -8.46
CA ARG A 44 5.14 -5.22 -8.13
C ARG A 44 4.94 -4.16 -9.20
N ARG A 45 4.91 -4.54 -10.48
CA ARG A 45 4.73 -3.62 -11.61
C ARG A 45 3.27 -3.22 -11.84
N VAL A 46 2.30 -4.00 -11.36
CA VAL A 46 0.87 -3.73 -11.55
C VAL A 46 0.32 -2.77 -10.49
N PHE A 47 0.79 -2.85 -9.25
CA PHE A 47 0.21 -2.11 -8.14
C PHE A 47 0.80 -0.71 -7.92
N SER A 48 -0.07 0.24 -7.58
CA SER A 48 0.25 1.56 -7.02
C SER A 48 -0.61 1.81 -5.77
N TYR A 49 -0.15 2.63 -4.84
CA TYR A 49 -0.81 2.84 -3.54
C TYR A 49 -0.94 4.32 -3.19
N THR A 50 -2.16 4.79 -2.92
CA THR A 50 -2.40 6.09 -2.28
C THR A 50 -2.65 5.92 -0.79
N CYS A 51 -1.85 6.58 0.04
CA CYS A 51 -2.06 6.65 1.48
C CYS A 51 -2.82 7.94 1.85
N HIS A 52 -3.83 7.83 2.71
CA HIS A 52 -4.64 8.96 3.18
C HIS A 52 -4.39 9.33 4.65
N THR A 53 -3.62 8.52 5.37
CA THR A 53 -3.29 8.73 6.78
C THR A 53 -1.78 8.87 7.00
N LEU A 54 -1.39 9.71 7.95
CA LEU A 54 0.00 9.87 8.41
C LEU A 54 0.22 9.29 9.81
N MET A 55 -0.85 8.95 10.52
CA MET A 55 -0.76 8.39 11.87
C MET A 55 -0.45 6.90 11.76
N SER A 56 0.79 6.53 12.07
CA SER A 56 1.26 5.14 11.99
C SER A 56 0.38 4.19 12.81
N GLU A 57 -0.16 4.65 13.94
CA GLU A 57 -1.05 3.90 14.82
C GLU A 57 -2.45 3.70 14.22
N ALA A 58 -2.85 4.54 13.27
CA ALA A 58 -4.13 4.44 12.58
C ALA A 58 -4.04 3.58 11.30
N LEU A 59 -2.83 3.15 10.90
CA LEU A 59 -2.68 2.26 9.76
C LEU A 59 -3.21 0.88 10.10
N GLU A 60 -3.94 0.31 9.16
CA GLU A 60 -4.65 -0.94 9.35
C GLU A 60 -3.69 -2.10 9.65
N THR A 61 -4.02 -2.84 10.71
CA THR A 61 -3.30 -4.06 11.10
C THR A 61 -4.27 -5.19 11.37
N TRP A 62 -3.90 -6.41 11.01
CA TRP A 62 -4.72 -7.61 11.26
C TRP A 62 -3.96 -8.59 12.15
N PRO A 63 -4.60 -9.16 13.19
CA PRO A 63 -3.99 -10.23 13.96
C PRO A 63 -3.61 -11.42 13.08
N VAL A 64 -2.39 -11.92 13.23
CA VAL A 64 -1.89 -13.07 12.45
C VAL A 64 -2.76 -14.29 12.66
N GLU A 65 -3.21 -14.53 13.90
CA GLU A 65 -4.04 -15.67 14.28
C GLU A 65 -5.42 -15.62 13.58
N MET A 66 -5.98 -14.42 13.41
CA MET A 66 -7.22 -14.23 12.68
C MET A 66 -7.02 -14.55 11.19
N MET A 67 -5.97 -14.03 10.57
CA MET A 67 -5.68 -14.33 9.16
C MET A 67 -5.39 -15.81 8.94
N ALA A 68 -4.72 -16.48 9.88
CA ALA A 68 -4.44 -17.91 9.80
C ALA A 68 -5.73 -18.76 9.75
N GLN A 69 -6.79 -18.30 10.41
CA GLN A 69 -8.08 -18.99 10.42
C GLN A 69 -8.90 -18.73 9.15
N ILE A 70 -8.87 -17.49 8.63
CA ILE A 70 -9.77 -17.05 7.55
C ILE A 70 -9.10 -17.18 6.17
N LEU A 71 -7.83 -16.78 6.05
CA LEU A 71 -7.06 -16.69 4.80
C LEU A 71 -5.66 -17.32 4.95
N PRO A 72 -5.56 -18.63 5.25
CA PRO A 72 -4.28 -19.27 5.54
C PRO A 72 -3.27 -19.17 4.38
N ARG A 73 -3.74 -19.27 3.12
CA ARG A 73 -2.86 -19.16 1.96
C ARG A 73 -2.33 -17.74 1.76
N HIS A 74 -3.16 -16.72 1.94
CA HIS A 74 -2.73 -15.31 1.89
C HIS A 74 -1.75 -14.98 3.01
N LEU A 75 -1.97 -15.52 4.21
CA LEU A 75 -1.02 -15.33 5.30
C LEU A 75 0.34 -15.95 4.97
N GLN A 76 0.36 -17.16 4.42
CA GLN A 76 1.60 -17.79 3.96
C GLN A 76 2.29 -16.93 2.89
N MET A 77 1.53 -16.46 1.91
CA MET A 77 2.00 -15.56 0.85
C MET A 77 2.61 -14.26 1.42
N ILE A 78 1.98 -13.67 2.45
CA ILE A 78 2.50 -12.47 3.12
C ILE A 78 3.81 -12.76 3.86
N PHE A 79 3.95 -13.93 4.51
CA PHE A 79 5.22 -14.33 5.11
C PHE A 79 6.33 -14.51 4.06
N GLU A 80 6.03 -15.17 2.95
CA GLU A 80 6.99 -15.36 1.85
C GLU A 80 7.42 -14.01 1.23
N ILE A 81 6.48 -13.07 1.06
CA ILE A 81 6.78 -11.70 0.63
C ILE A 81 7.68 -11.00 1.66
N ASN A 82 7.35 -11.11 2.96
CA ASN A 82 8.13 -10.50 4.04
C ASN A 82 9.57 -11.02 4.05
N ASP A 83 9.76 -12.34 4.00
CA ASP A 83 11.07 -12.96 4.02
C ASP A 83 11.91 -12.54 2.82
N TYR A 84 11.31 -12.56 1.61
CA TYR A 84 11.96 -12.10 0.40
C TYR A 84 12.37 -10.61 0.49
N PHE A 85 11.49 -9.76 1.02
CA PHE A 85 11.75 -8.34 1.21
C PHE A 85 12.85 -8.09 2.25
N LEU A 86 12.79 -8.75 3.40
CA LEU A 86 13.77 -8.56 4.47
C LEU A 86 15.16 -9.07 4.07
N GLU A 87 15.25 -10.13 3.28
CA GLU A 87 16.51 -10.60 2.71
C GLU A 87 17.13 -9.56 1.76
N TYR A 88 16.30 -8.92 0.93
CA TYR A 88 16.74 -7.80 0.09
C TYR A 88 17.26 -6.63 0.95
N VAL A 89 16.56 -6.25 2.02
CA VAL A 89 16.99 -5.18 2.93
C VAL A 89 18.33 -5.53 3.60
N ARG A 90 18.49 -6.76 4.09
CA ARG A 90 19.74 -7.26 4.71
C ARG A 90 20.91 -7.21 3.75
N THR A 91 20.68 -7.61 2.50
CA THR A 91 21.72 -7.75 1.49
C THR A 91 22.17 -6.41 0.91
N TYR A 92 21.22 -5.51 0.65
CA TYR A 92 21.47 -4.32 -0.18
C TYR A 92 21.29 -2.98 0.54
N VAL A 93 20.66 -2.94 1.72
CA VAL A 93 20.32 -1.69 2.40
C VAL A 93 21.08 -1.54 3.71
N THR A 94 20.94 -2.50 4.62
CA THR A 94 21.55 -2.41 5.95
C THR A 94 21.53 -3.75 6.69
N THR A 95 22.46 -3.94 7.61
CA THR A 95 22.47 -5.05 8.58
C THR A 95 21.93 -4.66 9.96
N ASP A 96 21.44 -3.43 10.13
CA ASP A 96 20.83 -2.94 11.36
C ASP A 96 19.52 -3.70 11.68
N ALA A 97 19.55 -4.48 12.76
CA ALA A 97 18.42 -5.29 13.19
C ALA A 97 17.18 -4.45 13.56
N ASP A 98 17.36 -3.27 14.14
CA ASP A 98 16.25 -2.40 14.52
C ASP A 98 15.56 -1.81 13.28
N PHE A 99 16.34 -1.39 12.28
CA PHE A 99 15.80 -0.95 11.00
C PHE A 99 14.98 -2.05 10.34
N ILE A 100 15.53 -3.27 10.28
CA ILE A 100 14.87 -4.43 9.67
C ILE A 100 13.57 -4.78 10.39
N ARG A 101 13.56 -4.73 11.73
CA ARG A 101 12.35 -4.92 12.53
C ARG A 101 11.27 -3.88 12.21
N ARG A 102 11.66 -2.61 12.05
CA ARG A 102 10.72 -1.52 11.73
C ARG A 102 10.09 -1.65 10.34
N VAL A 103 10.79 -2.21 9.35
CA VAL A 103 10.24 -2.36 7.98
C VAL A 103 9.56 -3.70 7.71
N SER A 104 9.65 -4.68 8.60
CA SER A 104 8.95 -5.97 8.47
C SER A 104 7.45 -5.80 8.21
N LEU A 105 6.83 -6.68 7.42
CA LEU A 105 5.38 -6.72 7.26
C LEU A 105 4.67 -7.24 8.51
N ILE A 106 5.41 -7.94 9.37
CA ILE A 106 4.93 -8.53 10.61
C ILE A 106 5.43 -7.68 11.78
N GLU A 107 4.50 -7.20 12.59
CA GLU A 107 4.77 -6.61 13.88
C GLU A 107 4.84 -7.72 14.93
N GLU A 108 5.98 -7.83 15.60
CA GLU A 108 6.20 -8.75 16.72
C GLU A 108 5.77 -8.09 18.04
N GLY A 109 5.32 -8.90 19.00
CA GLY A 109 4.85 -8.46 20.32
C GLY A 109 4.03 -9.54 21.00
N ASP A 110 3.23 -9.18 22.01
CA ASP A 110 2.33 -10.12 22.70
C ASP A 110 1.34 -10.79 21.74
N HIS A 111 0.90 -10.03 20.72
CA HIS A 111 0.08 -10.52 19.62
C HIS A 111 0.69 -10.05 18.31
N ARG A 112 1.01 -10.99 17.42
CA ARG A 112 1.60 -10.66 16.11
C ARG A 112 0.54 -10.07 15.19
N LYS A 113 0.93 -9.07 14.41
CA LYS A 113 0.03 -8.41 13.46
C LYS A 113 0.67 -8.26 12.10
N VAL A 114 -0.16 -8.37 11.06
CA VAL A 114 0.21 -7.98 9.70
C VAL A 114 -0.05 -6.49 9.53
N ARG A 115 0.95 -5.75 9.04
CA ARG A 115 0.90 -4.29 8.80
C ARG A 115 0.49 -4.01 7.35
N MET A 116 -0.77 -3.64 7.12
CA MET A 116 -1.32 -3.55 5.75
C MET A 116 -0.75 -2.37 4.97
N GLY A 117 -0.43 -1.26 5.65
CA GLY A 117 0.27 -0.14 5.04
C GLY A 117 1.67 -0.53 4.53
N TRP A 118 2.38 -1.36 5.30
CA TRP A 118 3.71 -1.86 4.93
C TRP A 118 3.60 -2.81 3.74
N LEU A 119 2.61 -3.73 3.76
CA LEU A 119 2.33 -4.61 2.62
C LEU A 119 2.02 -3.81 1.36
N SER A 120 1.23 -2.76 1.46
CA SER A 120 0.87 -1.89 0.33
C SER A 120 2.07 -1.18 -0.27
N VAL A 121 2.98 -0.65 0.57
CA VAL A 121 4.23 -0.02 0.13
C VAL A 121 5.17 -1.05 -0.52
N VAL A 122 5.36 -2.20 0.12
CA VAL A 122 6.23 -3.29 -0.36
C VAL A 122 5.68 -3.97 -1.60
N GLY A 123 4.37 -3.94 -1.85
CA GLY A 123 3.73 -4.49 -3.05
C GLY A 123 3.57 -3.52 -4.23
N SER A 124 3.70 -2.20 -4.03
CA SER A 124 3.43 -1.19 -5.06
C SER A 124 4.66 -0.52 -5.70
N ASN A 125 4.71 -0.36 -7.03
CA ASN A 125 5.78 0.37 -7.74
C ASN A 125 5.80 1.88 -7.45
N LYS A 126 4.66 2.44 -7.07
CA LYS A 126 4.49 3.85 -6.75
C LYS A 126 3.62 3.99 -5.50
N VAL A 127 4.02 4.91 -4.65
CA VAL A 127 3.29 5.28 -3.44
C VAL A 127 3.08 6.79 -3.47
N ASN A 128 1.87 7.26 -3.22
CA ASN A 128 1.60 8.70 -3.18
C ASN A 128 0.75 9.11 -1.98
N GLY A 129 0.99 10.34 -1.53
CA GLY A 129 0.06 11.07 -0.68
C GLY A 129 -0.97 11.83 -1.50
N VAL A 130 -1.90 12.48 -0.81
CA VAL A 130 -3.03 13.22 -1.40
C VAL A 130 -2.83 14.73 -1.48
N ALA A 131 -1.71 15.23 -0.94
CA ALA A 131 -1.33 16.64 -0.96
C ALA A 131 0.20 16.76 -0.80
N ALA A 132 0.81 17.86 -1.22
CA ALA A 132 2.26 18.05 -1.16
C ALA A 132 2.83 17.88 0.26
N ILE A 133 2.28 18.59 1.25
CA ILE A 133 2.71 18.48 2.65
C ILE A 133 2.48 17.05 3.18
N HIS A 134 1.40 16.40 2.76
CA HIS A 134 1.12 15.02 3.15
C HIS A 134 2.17 14.06 2.59
N SER A 135 2.52 14.17 1.31
CA SER A 135 3.59 13.39 0.71
C SER A 135 4.95 13.65 1.37
N ASP A 136 5.26 14.90 1.72
CA ASP A 136 6.51 15.24 2.42
C ASP A 136 6.56 14.60 3.82
N LEU A 137 5.44 14.62 4.55
CA LEU A 137 5.34 13.97 5.86
C LEU A 137 5.42 12.44 5.73
N MET A 138 4.86 11.84 4.69
CA MET A 138 5.00 10.40 4.45
C MET A 138 6.46 9.98 4.34
N VAL A 139 7.28 10.74 3.59
CA VAL A 139 8.70 10.39 3.38
C VAL A 139 9.61 10.81 4.53
N THR A 140 9.21 11.78 5.36
CA THR A 140 10.00 12.23 6.51
C THR A 140 9.59 11.59 7.83
N SER A 141 8.41 10.95 7.91
CA SER A 141 7.89 10.30 9.13
C SER A 141 7.37 8.89 8.89
N THR A 142 6.09 8.72 8.57
CA THR A 142 5.36 7.43 8.52
C THR A 142 6.06 6.33 7.73
N PHE A 143 6.64 6.68 6.57
CA PHE A 143 7.32 5.76 5.68
C PHE A 143 8.79 6.15 5.43
N ALA A 144 9.43 6.86 6.37
CA ALA A 144 10.82 7.32 6.21
C ALA A 144 11.81 6.18 5.95
N ASP A 145 11.68 5.07 6.69
CA ASP A 145 12.53 3.88 6.47
C ASP A 145 12.30 3.29 5.06
N PHE A 146 11.06 3.30 4.54
CA PHE A 146 10.78 2.85 3.17
C PHE A 146 11.26 3.81 2.10
N ALA A 147 11.21 5.12 2.35
CA ALA A 147 11.78 6.12 1.45
C ALA A 147 13.30 5.98 1.35
N ARG A 148 13.96 5.49 2.40
CA ARG A 148 15.38 5.12 2.36
C ARG A 148 15.65 3.88 1.52
N ILE A 149 14.75 2.89 1.54
CA ILE A 149 14.86 1.65 0.75
C ILE A 149 14.55 1.92 -0.74
N TYR A 150 13.53 2.72 -1.01
CA TYR A 150 12.96 2.95 -2.34
C TYR A 150 12.71 4.45 -2.61
N PRO A 151 13.78 5.27 -2.72
CA PRO A 151 13.65 6.72 -2.83
C PRO A 151 12.84 7.18 -4.04
N GLU A 152 12.88 6.43 -5.15
CA GLU A 152 12.21 6.76 -6.40
C GLU A 152 10.71 6.40 -6.45
N ARG A 153 10.18 5.68 -5.45
CA ARG A 153 8.78 5.19 -5.46
C ARG A 153 7.78 6.17 -4.89
N PHE A 154 8.21 7.12 -4.07
CA PHE A 154 7.33 8.08 -3.41
C PHE A 154 7.06 9.28 -4.31
N THR A 155 5.78 9.57 -4.54
CA THR A 155 5.31 10.65 -5.40
C THR A 155 4.20 11.46 -4.72
N ASN A 156 3.76 12.55 -5.36
CA ASN A 156 2.65 13.36 -4.89
C ASN A 156 1.58 13.45 -5.98
N VAL A 157 0.35 13.11 -5.64
CA VAL A 157 -0.84 13.36 -6.47
C VAL A 157 -1.81 14.16 -5.61
N THR A 158 -1.97 15.43 -5.93
CA THR A 158 -2.90 16.29 -5.18
C THR A 158 -4.34 15.92 -5.53
N ASN A 159 -5.15 15.57 -4.53
CA ASN A 159 -6.57 15.32 -4.75
C ASN A 159 -7.24 16.58 -5.30
N VAL A 160 -7.95 16.42 -6.41
CA VAL A 160 -8.74 17.49 -7.03
C VAL A 160 -10.22 17.14 -6.93
N LEU A 161 -11.04 18.11 -6.54
CA LEU A 161 -12.48 17.98 -6.63
C LEU A 161 -12.90 18.21 -8.09
N HIS A 162 -13.65 17.27 -8.68
CA HIS A 162 -14.24 17.51 -9.99
C HIS A 162 -15.35 18.58 -9.87
N LEU A 163 -15.08 19.77 -10.40
CA LEU A 163 -15.94 20.95 -10.23
C LEU A 163 -17.37 20.78 -10.75
N VAL A 164 -17.66 19.79 -11.59
CA VAL A 164 -19.03 19.53 -12.08
C VAL A 164 -19.96 19.02 -10.96
N ALA A 165 -19.44 18.31 -9.95
CA ALA A 165 -20.26 17.89 -8.81
C ALA A 165 -20.42 19.02 -7.76
N GLY A 166 -19.36 19.79 -7.51
CA GLY A 166 -19.38 20.87 -6.52
C GLY A 166 -20.15 22.12 -6.96
N SER A 167 -20.03 22.50 -8.24
CA SER A 167 -20.71 23.70 -8.76
C SER A 167 -22.21 23.51 -8.90
N VAL A 168 -22.69 22.32 -9.29
CA VAL A 168 -24.13 22.04 -9.43
C VAL A 168 -24.83 22.06 -8.06
N LEU A 169 -24.19 21.54 -7.01
CA LEU A 169 -24.74 21.57 -5.65
C LEU A 169 -24.67 22.96 -5.00
N LEU A 170 -23.61 23.73 -5.25
CA LEU A 170 -23.47 25.09 -4.70
C LEU A 170 -24.31 26.15 -5.45
N THR A 171 -24.57 25.96 -6.74
CA THR A 171 -25.44 26.87 -7.53
C THR A 171 -26.93 26.60 -7.34
N GLN A 172 -27.34 25.38 -6.97
CA GLN A 172 -28.75 25.09 -6.67
C GLN A 172 -29.20 25.59 -5.28
N ASN A 173 -28.29 25.76 -4.32
CA ASN A 173 -28.62 26.27 -2.97
C ASN A 173 -28.51 27.80 -2.80
N SER A 174 -28.04 28.53 -3.80
CA SER A 174 -27.82 29.99 -3.72
C SER A 174 -28.95 30.84 -4.34
N GLN A 175 -30.03 30.22 -4.85
CA GLN A 175 -31.16 30.94 -5.48
C GLN A 175 -32.36 31.22 -4.54
N HIS A 176 -32.31 30.85 -3.25
CA HIS A 176 -33.47 30.96 -2.35
C HIS A 176 -33.43 32.02 -1.23
N TYR A 177 -32.45 32.92 -1.19
CA TYR A 177 -32.39 33.99 -0.18
C TYR A 177 -32.22 35.39 -0.80
N LEU A 178 -33.23 35.88 -1.52
CA LEU A 178 -33.41 37.31 -1.79
C LEU A 178 -34.91 37.65 -1.84
N ILE A 179 -35.60 37.67 -0.68
CA ILE A 179 -36.87 38.40 -0.49
C ILE A 179 -36.92 38.98 0.94
N ASN A 180 -36.97 40.32 1.01
CA ASN A 180 -37.45 41.20 2.09
C ASN A 180 -36.86 41.07 3.50
N ILE A 181 -35.99 42.01 3.91
CA ILE A 181 -36.30 43.21 4.74
C ILE A 181 -35.31 44.32 4.37
#